data_AF-A0A3N4SAB4-F1
#
_entry.id   AF-A0A3N4SAB4-F1
#
_cell.length_a   1.000
_cell.length_b   1.000
_cell.length_c   1.000
_cell.angle_alpha   90.00
_cell.angle_beta   90.00
_cell.angle_gamma   90.00
#
_symmetry.space_group_name_H-M   'P 1'
#
loop_
_entity.id
_entity.type
_entity.pdbx_description
1 polymer ?
#
loop_
_entity_poly.entity_id
_entity_poly.type
_entity_poly.pdbx_seq_one_letter_code
_entity_poly.pdbx_strand_id
1 'polypeptide(L)'
;MPYPVPLEKRHAQTMQSLQQRVARLEARTASIDSGFPLAALPAVIDSGYSSGDPKAYVNGSTTLTGPYQHLAAYTPAAGDSVVVLPVGGSSQSYIILGKLT
;
A
#
# COMPACT_ATOMS: atom_id res chain seq x y z
N MET A 1 26.09 -44.16 -14.87
CA MET A 1 26.29 -42.69 -14.88
C MET A 1 25.06 -42.05 -15.48
N PRO A 2 24.38 -41.12 -14.80
CA PRO A 2 23.23 -40.41 -15.39
C PRO A 2 23.70 -39.57 -16.59
N TYR A 3 22.94 -39.63 -17.68
CA TYR A 3 23.24 -38.86 -18.89
C TYR A 3 23.14 -37.36 -18.59
N PRO A 4 24.07 -36.52 -19.10
CA PRO A 4 24.00 -35.09 -18.91
C PRO A 4 22.70 -34.54 -19.51
N VAL A 5 22.06 -33.62 -18.78
CA VAL A 5 20.81 -32.99 -19.20
C VAL A 5 21.02 -32.28 -20.55
N PRO A 6 20.17 -32.53 -21.56
CA PRO A 6 20.28 -31.88 -22.87
C PRO A 6 20.35 -30.36 -22.75
N LEU A 7 21.14 -29.73 -23.63
CA LEU A 7 21.34 -28.27 -23.66
C LEU A 7 20.01 -27.51 -23.76
N GLU A 8 19.07 -28.01 -24.56
CA GLU A 8 17.73 -27.44 -24.74
C GLU A 8 16.97 -27.34 -23.42
N LYS A 9 17.02 -28.38 -22.57
CA LYS A 9 16.36 -28.37 -21.26
C LYS A 9 17.01 -27.38 -20.30
N ARG A 10 18.34 -27.28 -20.32
CA ARG A 10 19.08 -26.29 -19.50
C ARG A 10 18.78 -24.86 -19.92
N HIS A 11 18.70 -24.61 -21.23
CA HIS A 11 18.34 -23.31 -21.79
C HIS A 11 16.90 -22.92 -21.40
N ALA A 12 15.94 -23.82 -21.57
CA ALA A 12 14.53 -23.59 -21.20
C ALA A 12 14.38 -23.28 -19.69
N GLN A 13 15.06 -24.03 -18.82
CA GLN A 13 15.08 -23.77 -17.38
C GLN A 13 15.67 -22.40 -17.03
N THR A 14 16.72 -22.00 -17.74
CA THR A 14 17.37 -20.69 -17.54
C THR A 14 16.43 -19.56 -17.96
N MET A 15 15.78 -19.68 -19.12
CA MET A 15 14.81 -18.70 -19.60
C MET A 15 13.62 -18.57 -18.67
N GLN A 16 13.09 -19.68 -18.15
CA GLN A 16 11.99 -19.68 -17.20
C GLN A 16 12.40 -19.01 -15.87
N SER A 17 13.60 -19.29 -15.37
CA SER A 17 14.15 -18.64 -14.16
C SER A 17 14.31 -17.12 -14.37
N LEU A 18 14.80 -16.70 -15.53
CA LEU A 18 14.92 -15.28 -15.87
C LEU A 18 13.55 -14.59 -15.94
N GLN A 19 12.56 -15.20 -16.60
CA GLN A 19 11.19 -14.66 -16.66
C GLN A 19 10.58 -14.50 -15.26
N GLN A 20 10.74 -15.49 -14.39
CA GLN A 20 10.25 -15.42 -13.00
C GLN A 20 10.94 -14.29 -12.21
N ARG A 21 12.25 -14.12 -12.41
CA ARG A 21 13.01 -13.04 -11.75
C ARG A 21 12.58 -11.67 -12.25
N VAL A 22 12.37 -11.50 -13.56
CA VAL A 22 11.89 -10.25 -14.15
C VAL A 22 10.50 -9.92 -13.63
N ALA A 23 9.54 -10.87 -13.66
CA ALA A 23 8.19 -10.64 -13.13
C ALA A 23 8.20 -10.23 -11.64
N ARG A 24 9.08 -10.85 -10.83
CA ARG A 24 9.25 -10.47 -9.43
C ARG A 24 9.85 -9.07 -9.28
N LEU A 25 10.80 -8.68 -10.13
CA LEU A 25 11.38 -7.35 -10.12
C LEU A 25 10.34 -6.31 -10.54
N GLU A 26 9.60 -6.55 -11.62
CA GLU A 26 8.52 -5.67 -12.08
C GLU A 26 7.45 -5.46 -11.00
N ALA A 27 7.05 -6.51 -10.28
CA ALA A 27 6.10 -6.38 -9.17
C ALA A 27 6.65 -5.52 -8.02
N ARG A 28 7.94 -5.65 -7.68
CA ARG A 28 8.59 -4.83 -6.65
C ARG A 28 8.75 -3.39 -7.11
N THR A 29 9.17 -3.19 -8.36
CA THR A 29 9.27 -1.85 -8.94
C THR A 29 7.91 -1.19 -9.01
N ALA A 30 6.84 -1.89 -9.43
CA ALA A 30 5.49 -1.36 -9.42
C ALA A 30 5.00 -0.96 -8.02
N SER A 31 5.43 -1.66 -6.96
CA SER A 31 5.10 -1.26 -5.59
C SER A 31 5.81 0.03 -5.15
N ILE A 32 7.07 0.23 -5.60
CA ILE A 32 7.90 1.39 -5.25
C ILE A 32 7.58 2.60 -6.14
N ASP A 33 7.36 2.36 -7.42
CA ASP A 33 7.10 3.33 -8.49
C ASP A 33 5.61 3.61 -8.67
N SER A 34 4.76 3.07 -7.78
CA SER A 34 3.33 3.40 -7.72
C SER A 34 3.04 4.88 -7.47
N GLY A 35 4.08 5.69 -7.20
CA GLY A 35 3.95 7.07 -6.72
C GLY A 35 3.33 7.16 -5.34
N PHE A 36 3.03 6.02 -4.70
CA PHE A 36 2.41 5.96 -3.40
C PHE A 36 3.51 5.85 -2.35
N PRO A 37 3.65 6.85 -1.46
CA PRO A 37 4.65 6.78 -0.41
C PRO A 37 4.37 5.53 0.42
N LEU A 38 5.38 4.70 0.70
CA LEU A 38 5.31 3.64 1.73
C LEU A 38 5.40 4.22 3.15
N ALA A 39 5.37 5.55 3.26
CA ALA A 39 5.47 6.27 4.50
C ALA A 39 4.09 6.45 5.14
N ALA A 40 4.09 6.47 6.47
CA ALA A 40 2.96 6.98 7.21
C ALA A 40 2.79 8.48 6.94
N LEU A 41 1.58 8.91 6.63
CA LEU A 41 1.26 10.30 6.31
C LEU A 41 0.40 10.93 7.42
N PRO A 42 0.54 12.23 7.70
CA PRO A 42 -0.41 12.94 8.55
C PRO A 42 -1.74 13.09 7.79
N ALA A 43 -2.85 13.03 8.52
CA ALA A 43 -4.17 13.34 8.00
C ALA A 43 -5.03 14.04 9.06
N VAL A 44 -6.08 14.72 8.64
CA VAL A 44 -7.07 15.33 9.54
C VAL A 44 -8.45 14.77 9.22
N ILE A 45 -9.14 14.23 10.22
CA ILE A 45 -10.50 13.72 10.06
C ILE A 45 -11.47 14.88 9.78
N ASP A 46 -12.44 14.64 8.89
CA ASP A 46 -13.49 15.60 8.57
C ASP A 46 -14.12 16.20 9.84
N SER A 47 -14.28 17.52 9.86
CA SER A 47 -14.97 18.24 10.92
C SER A 47 -16.46 17.86 11.03
N GLY A 48 -17.07 17.36 9.94
CA GLY A 48 -18.45 16.88 9.92
C GLY A 48 -18.62 15.42 10.35
N TYR A 49 -17.54 14.73 10.71
CA TYR A 49 -17.58 13.32 11.07
C TYR A 49 -18.38 13.09 12.37
N SER A 50 -19.27 12.08 12.35
CA SER A 50 -20.13 11.77 13.50
C SER A 50 -20.18 10.27 13.84
N SER A 51 -20.01 9.37 12.86
CA SER A 51 -20.02 7.92 13.08
C SER A 51 -19.46 7.16 11.87
N GLY A 52 -19.10 5.89 12.09
CA GLY A 52 -18.64 4.97 11.04
C GLY A 52 -17.15 5.08 10.73
N ASP A 53 -16.77 4.80 9.48
CA ASP A 53 -15.41 5.01 9.03
C ASP A 53 -15.24 6.48 8.57
N PRO A 54 -14.28 7.23 9.15
CA PRO A 54 -14.11 8.63 8.85
C PRO A 54 -13.53 8.86 7.45
N LYS A 55 -13.85 10.01 6.88
CA LYS A 55 -13.11 10.58 5.75
C LYS A 55 -12.06 11.54 6.28
N ALA A 56 -10.96 11.69 5.56
CA ALA A 56 -9.84 12.52 6.01
C ALA A 56 -9.18 13.30 4.87
N TYR A 57 -8.61 14.44 5.26
CA TYR A 57 -7.67 15.23 4.46
C TYR A 57 -6.27 14.64 4.65
N VAL A 58 -5.75 13.96 3.64
CA VAL A 58 -4.44 13.28 3.74
C VAL A 58 -3.33 14.21 3.25
N ASN A 59 -2.24 14.29 4.01
CA ASN A 59 -1.01 15.02 3.68
C ASN A 59 -1.23 16.49 3.25
N GLY A 60 -2.11 17.20 3.95
CA GLY A 60 -2.43 18.61 3.65
C GLY A 60 -3.30 18.81 2.41
N SER A 61 -3.87 17.76 1.83
CA SER A 61 -4.87 17.86 0.77
C SER A 61 -6.08 18.68 1.22
N THR A 62 -6.62 19.50 0.34
CA THR A 62 -7.90 20.21 0.55
C THR A 62 -9.12 19.37 0.14
N THR A 63 -8.88 18.20 -0.45
CA THR A 63 -9.93 17.28 -0.87
C THR A 63 -10.08 16.15 0.14
N LEU A 64 -11.32 15.93 0.57
CA LEU A 64 -11.68 14.84 1.45
C LEU A 64 -11.60 13.49 0.71
N THR A 65 -10.99 12.49 1.34
CA THR A 65 -10.83 11.15 0.77
C THR A 65 -11.22 10.07 1.80
N GLY A 66 -11.56 8.87 1.34
CA GLY A 66 -12.09 7.79 2.20
C GLY A 66 -13.54 7.41 1.84
N PRO A 67 -14.26 6.68 2.71
CA PRO A 67 -13.96 6.44 4.13
C PRO A 67 -12.79 5.48 4.38
N TYR A 68 -12.07 5.66 5.50
CA TYR A 68 -10.92 4.85 5.89
C TYR A 68 -11.19 4.04 7.15
N GLN A 69 -10.81 2.77 7.11
CA GLN A 69 -10.82 1.92 8.29
C GLN A 69 -9.82 2.43 9.32
N HIS A 70 -10.10 2.14 10.58
CA HIS A 70 -9.27 2.51 11.71
C HIS A 70 -8.99 1.30 12.60
N LEU A 71 -7.87 1.35 13.33
CA LEU A 71 -7.57 0.31 14.31
C LEU A 71 -8.63 0.30 15.42
N ALA A 72 -9.06 -0.89 15.84
CA ALA A 72 -10.09 -1.06 16.88
C ALA A 72 -9.74 -0.39 18.23
N ALA A 73 -8.45 -0.14 18.49
CA ALA A 73 -7.98 0.55 19.69
C ALA A 73 -8.16 2.07 19.64
N TYR A 74 -8.51 2.64 18.48
CA TYR A 74 -8.68 4.06 18.28
C TYR A 74 -10.15 4.37 17.98
N THR A 75 -10.71 5.39 18.61
CA THR A 75 -12.06 5.90 18.30
C THR A 75 -11.93 7.23 17.58
N PRO A 76 -12.29 7.33 16.30
CA PRO A 76 -12.20 8.57 15.54
C PRO A 76 -13.08 9.66 16.12
N ALA A 77 -12.58 10.90 16.14
CA ALA A 77 -13.37 12.09 16.44
C ALA A 77 -13.22 13.15 15.33
N ALA A 78 -14.20 14.04 15.21
CA ALA A 78 -14.17 15.12 14.24
C ALA A 78 -12.96 16.03 14.46
N GLY A 79 -12.23 16.34 13.39
CA GLY A 79 -11.06 17.23 13.45
C GLY A 79 -9.82 16.62 14.10
N ASP A 80 -9.80 15.32 14.39
CA ASP A 80 -8.60 14.66 14.90
C ASP A 80 -7.47 14.70 13.86
N SER A 81 -6.28 15.14 14.30
CA SER A 81 -5.02 14.93 13.59
C SER A 81 -4.58 13.48 13.79
N VAL A 82 -4.46 12.71 12.72
CA VAL A 82 -4.17 11.27 12.75
C VAL A 82 -2.99 10.90 11.86
N VAL A 83 -2.43 9.72 12.10
CA VAL A 83 -1.50 9.07 11.17
C VAL A 83 -2.24 8.05 10.33
N VAL A 84 -2.03 8.10 9.02
CA VAL A 84 -2.55 7.09 8.09
C VAL A 84 -1.42 6.28 7.47
N LEU A 85 -1.65 4.98 7.33
CA LEU A 85 -0.75 4.07 6.63
C LEU A 85 -1.35 3.66 5.28
N PRO A 86 -0.57 3.77 4.19
CA PRO A 86 -0.93 3.21 2.89
C PRO A 86 -1.01 1.67 2.97
N VAL A 87 -2.12 1.08 2.52
CA VAL A 87 -2.31 -0.40 2.56
C VAL A 87 -2.14 -1.13 1.23
N GLY A 88 -1.63 -0.44 0.22
CA GLY A 88 -1.20 -1.03 -1.04
C GLY A 88 -2.34 -1.31 -2.03
N GLY A 89 -2.05 -1.08 -3.32
CA GLY A 89 -2.99 -1.21 -4.42
C GLY A 89 -2.94 0.02 -5.34
N SER A 90 -3.36 -0.14 -6.60
CA SER A 90 -3.49 0.93 -7.60
C SER A 90 -4.52 2.02 -7.24
N SER A 91 -5.22 1.86 -6.10
CA SER A 91 -6.16 2.82 -5.55
C SER A 91 -5.62 3.33 -4.21
N GLN A 92 -5.61 4.66 -4.02
CA GLN A 92 -5.12 5.32 -2.80
C GLN A 92 -5.97 4.93 -1.59
N SER A 93 -5.65 3.78 -0.98
CA SER A 93 -6.34 3.24 0.18
C SER A 93 -5.43 3.35 1.39
N TYR A 94 -5.95 3.95 2.45
CA TYR A 94 -5.25 4.17 3.70
C TYR A 94 -6.01 3.53 4.87
N ILE A 95 -5.27 3.19 5.93
CA ILE A 95 -5.82 2.82 7.24
C ILE A 95 -5.36 3.85 8.27
N ILE A 96 -6.27 4.29 9.13
CA ILE A 96 -5.96 5.19 10.25
C ILE A 96 -5.36 4.38 11.40
N LEU A 97 -4.15 4.73 11.79
CA LEU A 97 -3.44 4.10 12.90
C LEU A 97 -3.86 4.67 14.26
N GLY A 98 -4.15 5.97 14.30
CA GLY A 98 -4.57 6.65 15.52
C GLY A 98 -4.26 8.14 15.50
N LYS A 99 -4.63 8.82 16.58
CA LYS A 99 -4.43 10.25 16.79
C LYS A 99 -2.97 10.60 17.10
N LEU A 100 -2.48 11.65 16.45
CA LEU A 100 -1.28 12.39 16.83
C LEU A 100 -1.67 13.34 17.96
N THR A 101 -1.03 13.20 19.12
CA THR A 101 -1.29 13.98 20.34
C THR A 101 -1.31 15.48 20.09
#